data_AF-A0A9D4KWB5-F1
#
_entry.id   AF-A0A9D4KWB5-F1
#
_cell.length_a   1.000
_cell.length_b   1.000
_cell.length_c   1.000
_cell.angle_alpha   90.00
_cell.angle_beta   90.00
_cell.angle_gamma   90.00
#
_symmetry.space_group_name_H-M   'P 1'
#
loop_
_entity.id
_entity.type
_entity.pdbx_description
1 polymer ?
#
loop_
_entity_poly.entity_id
_entity_poly.type
_entity_poly.pdbx_seq_one_letter_code
_entity_poly.pdbx_strand_id
1 'polypeptide(L)'
;MLDICEKLSNMNTSKIVIFAGENDVSNGQPISLIKDIIFKTAQCIQDQTNCDIFICKISPRRDVAVRDFNFMLEDVSSELPVKLIDCYNYFVYGNGQ
;
A
#
# COMPACT_ATOMS: atom_id res chain seq x y z
N MET A 1 7.05 -13.75 -2.82
CA MET A 1 6.48 -12.75 -3.77
C MET A 1 5.87 -13.43 -5.00
N LEU A 2 6.56 -14.37 -5.67
CA LEU A 2 6.06 -15.13 -6.83
C LEU A 2 4.69 -15.83 -6.62
N ASP A 3 4.41 -16.29 -5.40
CA ASP A 3 3.20 -17.07 -5.09
C ASP A 3 1.90 -16.24 -5.04
N ILE A 4 1.96 -14.92 -4.80
CA ILE A 4 0.75 -14.08 -4.74
C ILE A 4 0.20 -13.76 -6.14
N CYS A 5 1.07 -13.43 -7.09
CA CYS A 5 0.62 -13.02 -8.43
C CYS A 5 0.05 -14.23 -9.20
N GLU A 6 0.62 -15.42 -9.03
CA GLU A 6 0.09 -16.66 -9.60
C GLU A 6 -1.30 -17.01 -9.02
N LYS A 7 -1.50 -16.80 -7.71
CA LYS A 7 -2.82 -16.97 -7.07
C LYS A 7 -3.83 -15.94 -7.57
N LEU A 8 -3.43 -14.68 -7.74
CA LEU A 8 -4.30 -13.62 -8.22
C LEU A 8 -4.73 -13.81 -9.68
N SER A 9 -3.86 -14.37 -10.53
CA SER A 9 -4.18 -14.68 -11.94
C SER A 9 -5.35 -15.67 -12.07
N ASN A 10 -5.58 -16.50 -11.04
CA ASN A 10 -6.67 -17.47 -11.00
C ASN A 10 -7.92 -16.94 -10.28
N MET A 11 -7.90 -15.70 -9.79
CA MET A 11 -9.04 -15.07 -9.13
C MET A 11 -9.83 -14.21 -10.11
N ASN A 12 -11.16 -14.33 -10.07
CA ASN A 12 -12.05 -13.43 -10.81
C ASN A 12 -12.20 -12.09 -10.06
N THR A 13 -11.12 -11.33 -9.99
CA THR A 13 -11.04 -10.05 -9.29
C THR A 13 -10.77 -8.94 -10.30
N SER A 14 -11.46 -7.81 -10.14
CA SER A 14 -11.25 -6.61 -10.97
C SER A 14 -10.56 -5.47 -10.22
N LYS A 15 -10.44 -5.57 -8.90
CA LYS A 15 -9.90 -4.53 -8.02
C LYS A 15 -9.07 -5.15 -6.91
N ILE A 16 -7.87 -4.60 -6.70
CA ILE A 16 -6.98 -5.03 -5.61
C ILE A 16 -6.66 -3.82 -4.74
N VAL A 17 -6.74 -4.03 -3.42
CA VAL A 17 -6.40 -3.01 -2.42
C VAL A 17 -5.15 -3.46 -1.68
N ILE A 18 -4.10 -2.64 -1.72
CA ILE A 18 -2.87 -2.83 -0.97
C ILE A 18 -2.94 -1.94 0.26
N PHE A 19 -3.03 -2.57 1.43
CA PHE A 19 -2.95 -1.91 2.73
C PHE A 19 -1.85 -2.56 3.55
N ALA A 20 -0.62 -2.06 3.41
CA ALA A 20 0.59 -2.66 3.96
C ALA A 20 1.67 -1.59 4.21
N GLY A 21 2.73 -1.96 4.93
CA GLY A 21 3.91 -1.12 5.21
C GLY A 21 3.87 -0.38 6.56
N GLU A 22 2.69 -0.17 7.13
CA GLU A 22 2.54 0.55 8.41
C GLU A 22 3.29 -0.09 9.57
N ASN A 23 3.16 -1.41 9.71
CA ASN A 23 3.81 -2.17 10.77
C ASN A 23 5.32 -2.21 10.54
N ASP A 24 5.77 -2.25 9.28
CA ASP A 24 7.18 -2.23 8.91
C ASP A 24 7.83 -0.91 9.30
N VAL A 25 7.19 0.23 8.99
CA VAL A 25 7.64 1.56 9.45
C VAL A 25 7.67 1.63 10.97
N SER A 26 6.62 1.15 11.64
CA SER A 26 6.54 1.11 13.11
C SER A 26 7.67 0.29 13.73
N ASN A 27 8.12 -0.77 13.06
CA ASN A 27 9.22 -1.63 13.47
C ASN A 27 10.60 -1.11 13.03
N GLY A 28 10.68 0.11 12.50
CA GLY A 28 11.94 0.75 12.11
C GLY A 28 12.54 0.26 10.80
N GLN A 29 11.74 -0.38 9.92
CA GLN A 29 12.22 -0.75 8.59
C GLN A 29 12.47 0.51 7.74
N PRO A 30 13.52 0.51 6.89
CA PRO A 30 13.79 1.63 6.00
C PRO A 30 12.64 1.87 5.01
N ILE A 31 12.21 3.13 4.86
CA ILE A 31 11.14 3.51 3.91
C ILE A 31 11.50 3.11 2.47
N SER A 32 12.77 3.18 2.08
CA SER A 32 13.23 2.76 0.75
C SER A 32 13.01 1.27 0.48
N LEU A 33 13.24 0.42 1.49
CA LEU A 33 12.97 -1.01 1.37
C LEU A 33 11.47 -1.27 1.18
N ILE A 34 10.63 -0.54 1.93
CA ILE A 34 9.18 -0.68 1.84
C ILE A 34 8.67 -0.17 0.48
N LYS A 35 9.23 0.94 -0.02
CA LYS A 35 8.97 1.45 -1.39
C LYS A 35 9.20 0.37 -2.43
N ASP A 36 10.39 -0.24 -2.41
CA ASP A 36 10.77 -1.29 -3.36
C ASP A 36 9.81 -2.48 -3.32
N ILE A 37 9.38 -2.90 -2.13
CA ILE A 37 8.47 -4.04 -1.96
C ILE A 37 7.08 -3.70 -2.50
N ILE A 38 6.53 -2.54 -2.15
CA ILE A 38 5.21 -2.10 -2.62
C ILE A 38 5.23 -1.93 -4.14
N PHE A 39 6.25 -1.27 -4.67
CA PHE A 39 6.42 -1.07 -6.11
C PHE A 39 6.46 -2.40 -6.87
N LYS A 40 7.34 -3.33 -6.46
CA LYS A 40 7.47 -4.65 -7.10
C LYS A 40 6.18 -5.46 -7.00
N THR A 41 5.46 -5.33 -5.89
CA THR A 41 4.17 -6.02 -5.71
C THR A 41 3.11 -5.45 -6.66
N ALA A 42 2.96 -4.12 -6.72
CA ALA A 42 2.01 -3.48 -7.61
C ALA A 42 2.33 -3.77 -9.09
N GLN A 43 3.60 -3.68 -9.48
CA GLN A 43 4.04 -4.03 -10.84
C GLN A 43 3.70 -5.48 -11.19
N CYS A 44 4.01 -6.43 -10.31
CA CYS A 44 3.72 -7.85 -10.55
C CYS A 44 2.22 -8.11 -10.72
N ILE A 45 1.38 -7.44 -9.94
CA ILE A 45 -0.08 -7.54 -10.06
C ILE A 45 -0.54 -6.98 -11.40
N GLN A 46 0.03 -5.85 -11.82
CA GLN A 46 -0.33 -5.17 -13.06
C GLN A 46 0.11 -5.94 -14.29
N ASP A 47 1.27 -6.60 -14.24
CA ASP A 47 1.78 -7.43 -15.34
C ASP A 47 0.96 -8.71 -15.52
N GLN A 48 0.38 -9.24 -14.45
CA GLN A 48 -0.33 -10.53 -14.46
C GLN A 48 -1.86 -10.39 -14.48
N THR A 49 -2.39 -9.20 -14.20
CA THR A 49 -3.83 -8.99 -14.09
C THR A 49 -4.24 -7.64 -14.70
N ASN A 50 -5.47 -7.56 -15.19
CA ASN A 50 -6.08 -6.30 -15.63
C ASN A 50 -6.84 -5.58 -14.49
N CYS A 51 -6.39 -5.76 -13.24
CA CYS A 51 -7.08 -5.18 -12.09
C CYS A 51 -6.77 -3.68 -11.94
N ASP A 52 -7.76 -2.92 -11.48
CA ASP A 52 -7.51 -1.63 -10.85
C ASP A 52 -6.78 -1.86 -9.50
N ILE A 53 -5.62 -1.22 -9.32
CA ILE A 53 -4.86 -1.30 -8.06
C ILE A 53 -5.09 -0.02 -7.27
N PHE A 54 -5.42 -0.19 -5.99
CA PHE A 54 -5.58 0.86 -5.02
C PHE A 54 -4.57 0.68 -3.88
N ILE A 55 -3.91 1.75 -3.45
CA ILE A 55 -2.99 1.72 -2.31
C ILE A 55 -3.50 2.66 -1.22
N CYS A 56 -3.63 2.14 -0.02
CA CYS A 56 -4.13 2.89 1.12
C CYS A 56 -3.03 3.76 1.73
N LYS A 57 -3.27 5.08 1.77
CA LYS A 57 -2.50 6.00 2.60
C LYS A 57 -2.82 5.77 4.07
N ILE A 58 -1.85 6.06 4.92
CA ILE A 58 -1.95 5.81 6.34
C ILE A 58 -2.27 7.12 7.06
N SER A 59 -3.22 7.07 8.00
CA SER A 59 -3.50 8.18 8.91
C SER A 59 -2.34 8.39 9.89
N PRO A 60 -1.92 9.63 10.17
CA PRO A 60 -0.96 9.92 11.23
C PRO A 60 -1.38 9.30 12.57
N ARG A 61 -0.44 8.63 13.23
CA ARG A 61 -0.61 8.09 14.59
C ARG A 61 0.25 8.88 15.57
N ARG A 62 -0.08 8.82 16.86
CA ARG A 62 0.66 9.56 17.92
C ARG A 62 2.12 9.11 18.04
N ASP A 63 2.41 7.87 17.68
CA ASP A 63 3.67 7.16 17.84
C ASP A 63 4.51 7.07 16.55
N VAL A 64 3.91 7.33 15.38
CA VAL A 64 4.60 7.22 14.09
C VAL A 64 4.25 8.39 13.17
N ALA A 65 5.28 9.15 12.79
CA ALA A 65 5.17 10.16 11.73
C ALA A 65 5.13 9.47 10.36
N VAL A 66 3.92 9.19 9.85
CA VAL A 66 3.71 8.48 8.57
C VAL A 66 3.80 9.40 7.35
N ARG A 67 4.23 10.66 7.51
CA ARG A 67 4.30 11.64 6.42
C ARG A 67 5.23 11.18 5.30
N ASP A 68 6.45 10.76 5.66
CA ASP A 68 7.44 10.31 4.68
C ASP A 68 6.99 9.02 4.00
N PHE A 69 6.24 8.18 4.72
CA PHE A 69 5.63 6.99 4.13
C PHE A 69 4.54 7.36 3.11
N ASN A 70 3.65 8.30 3.42
CA ASN A 70 2.61 8.74 2.48
C ASN A 70 3.21 9.45 1.26
N PHE A 71 4.29 10.21 1.42
CA PHE A 71 5.02 10.78 0.28
C PHE A 71 5.66 9.68 -0.58
N MET A 72 6.23 8.64 0.04
CA MET A 72 6.72 7.48 -0.69
C MET A 72 5.60 6.80 -1.51
N LEU A 73 4.38 6.70 -0.97
CA LEU A 73 3.23 6.17 -1.73
C LEU A 73 2.83 7.08 -2.91
N GLU A 74 2.94 8.40 -2.75
CA GLU A 74 2.76 9.36 -3.83
C GLU A 74 3.77 9.15 -4.96
N ASP A 75 5.05 8.93 -4.62
CA ASP A 75 6.07 8.57 -5.61
C ASP A 75 5.67 7.29 -6.36
N VAL A 76 5.28 6.22 -5.65
CA VAL A 76 4.83 4.97 -6.29
C VAL A 76 3.66 5.21 -7.24
N SER A 77 2.69 6.06 -6.86
CA SER A 77 1.54 6.40 -7.71
C SER A 77 1.88 7.28 -8.91
N SER A 78 3.02 7.96 -8.87
CA SER A 78 3.53 8.73 -10.02
C SER A 78 4.20 7.83 -11.06
N GLU A 79 4.73 6.69 -10.63
CA GLU A 79 5.49 5.76 -11.47
C GLU A 79 4.61 4.61 -12.00
N LEU A 80 3.58 4.19 -11.25
CA LEU A 80 2.67 3.10 -11.61
C LEU A 80 1.21 3.57 -11.71
N PRO A 81 0.39 2.99 -12.60
CA PRO A 81 -1.05 3.25 -12.68
C PRO A 81 -1.83 2.69 -11.48
N VAL A 82 -1.56 3.20 -10.28
CA VAL A 82 -2.24 2.86 -9.02
C VAL A 82 -2.97 4.08 -8.48
N LYS A 83 -4.09 3.86 -7.79
CA LYS A 83 -4.90 4.93 -7.19
C LYS A 83 -4.64 4.97 -5.69
N LEU A 84 -4.33 6.14 -5.15
CA LEU A 84 -4.20 6.30 -3.71
C LEU A 84 -5.57 6.52 -3.07
N ILE A 85 -5.82 5.84 -1.94
CA ILE A 85 -7.03 6.00 -1.12
C ILE A 85 -6.62 6.50 0.25
N ASP A 86 -7.23 7.58 0.72
CA ASP A 86 -7.09 8.01 2.11
C ASP A 86 -7.88 7.07 3.04
N CYS A 87 -7.17 6.26 3.83
CA CYS A 87 -7.79 5.50 4.90
C CYS A 87 -7.81 6.34 6.17
N TYR A 88 -8.97 6.91 6.48
CA TYR A 88 -9.23 7.54 7.77
C TYR A 88 -9.41 6.46 8.83
N ASN A 89 -8.37 6.24 9.63
CA ASN A 89 -8.37 5.28 10.74
C ASN A 89 -9.17 5.79 11.95
N TYR A 90 -10.30 6.48 11.73
CA TYR A 90 -11.20 6.94 12.80
C TYR A 90 -11.66 5.76 13.68
N PHE A 91 -11.71 4.55 13.10
CA PHE A 91 -12.05 3.31 13.78
C PHE A 91 -10.92 2.71 14.64
N VAL A 92 -9.64 2.93 14.31
CA VAL A 92 -8.51 2.23 14.98
C VAL A 92 -7.98 3.01 16.18
N TYR A 93 -8.09 4.34 16.18
CA TYR A 93 -7.54 5.21 17.22
C TYR A 93 -8.59 6.02 17.98
N GLY A 94 -9.83 5.51 18.02
CA GLY A 94 -10.97 6.19 18.60
C GLY A 94 -10.62 7.01 19.84
N ASN A 95 -10.69 8.32 19.69
CA ASN A 95 -11.66 9.09 20.44
C ASN A 95 -12.53 9.74 19.39
N GLY A 96 -13.78 9.27 19.27
CA GLY A 96 -14.77 9.99 18.50
C GLY A 96 -15.10 11.29 19.23
N GLN A 97 -14.24 12.30 19.08
CA GLN A 97 -14.36 13.72 19.43
C GLN A 97 -12.97 14.38 19.39
#